data_AF-A0A7C3QSI6-F1
#
_entry.id   AF-A0A7C3QSI6-F1
#
_cell.length_a   1.000
_cell.length_b   1.000
_cell.length_c   1.000
_cell.angle_alpha   90.00
_cell.angle_beta   90.00
_cell.angle_gamma   90.00
#
_symmetry.space_group_name_H-M   'P 1'
#
loop_
_entity.id
_entity.type
_entity.pdbx_description
1 polymer ?
#
loop_
_entity_poly.entity_id
_entity_poly.type
_entity_poly.pdbx_seq_one_letter_code
_entity_poly.pdbx_strand_id
1 'polypeptide(L)'
;PGLLLHPPVLTDLSPTPETLKEFVERSVDPLPQAFVLTAIVIGLAVTLFLTTIVLHVSYHFKTVNVDKIGRAKRVYIHEEAV
;
A
#
# COMPACT_ATOMS: atom_id res chain seq x y z
N PRO A 1 -8.62 34.27 21.40
CA PRO A 1 -7.48 34.43 20.46
C PRO A 1 -7.20 33.09 19.75
N GLY A 2 -7.93 32.84 18.66
CA GLY A 2 -7.89 31.56 17.95
C GLY A 2 -6.56 31.38 17.22
N LEU A 3 -5.87 30.28 17.51
CA LEU A 3 -4.75 29.81 16.69
C LEU A 3 -5.29 29.54 15.27
N LEU A 4 -5.02 30.44 14.34
CA LEU A 4 -5.18 30.15 12.92
C LEU A 4 -4.06 29.19 12.53
N LEU A 5 -4.30 27.88 12.71
CA LEU A 5 -3.47 26.82 12.16
C LEU A 5 -3.69 26.78 10.65
N HIS A 6 -3.11 27.73 9.91
CA HIS A 6 -3.05 27.65 8.47
C HIS A 6 -1.89 26.71 8.08
N PRO A 7 -2.10 25.75 7.17
CA PRO A 7 -1.01 24.95 6.65
C PRO A 7 0.02 25.87 5.97
N PRO A 8 1.32 25.54 5.99
CA PRO A 8 2.35 26.29 5.30
C PRO A 8 2.15 26.10 3.79
N VAL A 9 1.31 26.94 3.20
CA VAL A 9 0.97 26.97 1.78
C VAL A 9 1.14 28.41 1.30
N LEU A 10 1.89 28.60 0.22
CA LEU A 10 2.01 29.90 -0.42
C LEU A 10 0.71 30.18 -1.20
N THR A 11 -0.08 31.14 -0.72
CA THR A 11 -1.33 31.58 -1.38
C THR A 11 -1.14 32.82 -2.24
N ASP A 12 -0.05 33.56 -2.04
CA ASP A 12 0.24 34.79 -2.78
C ASP A 12 1.07 34.53 -4.03
N LEU A 13 0.69 35.15 -5.15
CA LEU A 13 1.43 35.09 -6.42
C LEU A 13 2.73 35.90 -6.41
N SER A 14 2.91 36.80 -5.43
CA SER A 14 4.10 37.64 -5.26
C SER A 14 4.48 37.69 -3.77
N PRO A 15 5.10 36.62 -3.25
CA PRO A 15 5.45 36.51 -1.83
C PRO A 15 6.56 37.48 -1.45
N THR A 16 6.48 38.04 -0.24
CA THR A 16 7.59 38.81 0.33
C THR A 16 8.67 37.86 0.86
N PRO A 17 9.93 38.33 1.05
CA PRO A 17 10.99 37.50 1.60
C PRO A 17 10.65 36.89 2.97
N GLU A 18 9.86 37.59 3.77
CA GLU A 18 9.43 37.16 5.11
C GLU A 18 8.45 35.99 5.03
N THR A 19 7.47 36.03 4.14
CA THR A 19 6.50 34.93 3.97
C THR A 19 7.16 33.68 3.40
N LEU A 20 8.18 33.86 2.56
CA LEU A 20 8.99 32.76 2.04
C LEU A 20 9.79 32.07 3.15
N LYS A 21 10.38 32.85 4.06
CA LYS A 21 11.13 32.33 5.21
C LYS A 21 10.21 31.57 6.17
N GLU A 22 9.05 32.12 6.49
CA GLU A 22 8.06 31.45 7.34
C GLU A 22 7.60 30.13 6.73
N PHE A 23 7.37 30.10 5.42
CA PHE A 23 7.01 28.88 4.70
C PHE A 23 8.09 27.82 4.83
N VAL A 24 9.35 28.15 4.52
CA VAL A 24 10.48 27.19 4.60
C VAL A 24 10.67 26.64 6.02
N GLU A 25 10.52 27.48 7.05
CA GLU A 25 10.66 27.04 8.46
C GLU A 25 9.52 26.11 8.92
N ARG A 26 8.34 26.20 8.31
CA ARG A 26 7.15 25.43 8.71
C ARG A 26 6.84 24.24 7.79
N SER A 27 7.36 24.23 6.57
CA SER A 27 7.07 23.19 5.58
C SER A 27 7.72 21.86 5.93
N VAL A 28 6.96 20.78 5.71
CA VAL A 28 7.41 19.39 5.85
C VAL A 28 7.97 18.87 4.53
N ASP A 29 8.90 17.91 4.60
CA ASP A 29 9.47 17.28 3.41
C ASP A 29 8.38 16.52 2.61
N PRO A 30 8.14 16.88 1.33
CA PRO A 30 7.13 16.22 0.52
C PRO A 30 7.59 14.86 -0.04
N LEU A 31 8.89 14.55 -0.07
CA LEU A 31 9.39 13.30 -0.68
C LEU A 31 8.93 12.05 0.09
N PRO A 32 9.11 11.96 1.43
CA PRO A 32 8.62 10.81 2.18
C PRO A 32 7.09 10.64 2.10
N GLN A 33 6.36 11.75 1.98
CA GLN A 33 4.89 11.74 1.90
C GLN A 33 4.39 11.11 0.59
N ALA A 34 5.05 11.42 -0.53
CA ALA A 34 4.73 10.78 -1.80
C ALA A 34 5.05 9.29 -1.76
N PHE A 35 6.23 8.91 -1.24
CA PHE A 35 6.64 7.51 -1.18
C PHE A 35 5.77 6.65 -0.27
N VAL A 36 5.35 7.17 0.89
CA VAL A 36 4.48 6.39 1.80
C VAL A 36 3.11 6.15 1.18
N LEU A 37 2.52 7.13 0.49
CA LEU A 37 1.24 6.95 -0.19
C LEU A 37 1.35 5.90 -1.30
N THR A 38 2.42 5.94 -2.10
CA THR A 38 2.68 4.92 -3.13
C THR A 38 2.85 3.54 -2.51
N ALA A 39 3.61 3.41 -1.42
CA ALA A 39 3.83 2.14 -0.74
C ALA A 39 2.53 1.55 -0.17
N ILE A 40 1.65 2.38 0.41
CA ILE A 40 0.34 1.96 0.93
C ILE A 40 -0.52 1.36 -0.20
N VAL A 41 -0.61 2.04 -1.34
CA VAL A 41 -1.42 1.58 -2.48
C VAL A 41 -0.87 0.27 -3.05
N ILE A 42 0.45 0.16 -3.22
CA ILE A 42 1.09 -1.08 -3.68
C ILE A 42 0.83 -2.22 -2.69
N GLY A 43 1.03 -1.97 -1.39
CA GLY A 43 0.81 -2.96 -0.34
C GLY A 43 -0.64 -3.47 -0.29
N LEU A 44 -1.60 -2.56 -0.43
CA LEU A 44 -3.02 -2.91 -0.50
C LEU A 44 -3.33 -3.76 -1.74
N ALA A 45 -2.83 -3.36 -2.92
CA ALA A 45 -3.04 -4.09 -4.16
C ALA A 45 -2.49 -5.52 -4.10
N VAL A 46 -1.26 -5.70 -3.59
CA VAL A 46 -0.64 -7.02 -3.41
C VAL A 46 -1.43 -7.86 -2.39
N THR A 47 -1.87 -7.25 -1.28
CA THR A 47 -2.65 -7.94 -0.26
C THR A 47 -3.97 -8.45 -0.81
N LEU A 48 -4.69 -7.62 -1.57
CA LEU A 48 -5.96 -8.02 -2.20
C LEU A 48 -5.74 -9.13 -3.22
N PHE A 49 -4.72 -9.01 -4.07
CA PHE A 49 -4.37 -10.04 -5.04
C PHE A 49 -4.10 -11.40 -4.38
N LEU A 50 -3.25 -11.43 -3.34
CA LEU A 50 -2.96 -12.65 -2.59
C LEU A 50 -4.20 -13.20 -1.88
N THR A 51 -5.04 -12.33 -1.32
CA THR A 51 -6.29 -12.72 -0.66
C THR A 51 -7.23 -13.41 -1.67
N THR A 52 -7.38 -12.87 -2.88
CA THR A 52 -8.19 -13.50 -3.93
C THR A 52 -7.64 -14.88 -4.31
N ILE A 53 -6.32 -15.04 -4.41
CA ILE A 53 -5.70 -16.35 -4.66
C ILE A 53 -6.02 -17.33 -3.52
N VAL A 54 -5.87 -16.91 -2.26
CA VAL A 54 -6.16 -17.75 -1.10
C VAL A 54 -7.62 -18.18 -1.08
N LEU A 55 -8.55 -17.28 -1.40
CA LEU A 55 -9.97 -17.62 -1.53
C LEU A 55 -10.22 -18.64 -2.64
N HIS A 56 -9.58 -18.48 -3.80
CA HIS A 56 -9.70 -19.42 -4.90
C HIS A 56 -9.14 -20.82 -4.55
N VAL A 57 -7.97 -20.85 -3.93
CA VAL A 57 -7.33 -22.08 -3.42
C VAL A 57 -8.22 -22.76 -2.38
N SER A 58 -8.78 -21.99 -1.44
CA SER A 58 -9.70 -22.51 -0.42
C SER A 58 -10.97 -23.08 -1.04
N TYR A 59 -11.52 -22.44 -2.08
CA TYR A 59 -12.68 -22.95 -2.79
C TYR A 59 -12.41 -24.30 -3.46
N HIS A 60 -11.25 -24.48 -4.09
CA HIS A 60 -10.88 -25.69 -4.82
C HIS A 60 -10.41 -26.82 -3.90
N PHE A 61 -9.45 -26.56 -3.01
CA PHE A 61 -8.84 -27.58 -2.15
C PHE A 61 -9.53 -27.75 -0.79
N LYS A 62 -10.51 -26.90 -0.45
CA LYS A 62 -11.20 -26.85 0.86
C LYS A 62 -10.26 -26.67 2.04
N THR A 63 -9.03 -26.24 1.79
CA THR A 63 -8.01 -25.99 2.78
C THR A 63 -7.01 -24.97 2.26
N VAL A 64 -6.39 -24.23 3.17
CA VAL A 64 -5.27 -23.31 2.88
C VAL A 64 -3.94 -23.86 3.41
N ASN A 65 -3.94 -25.09 3.93
CA ASN A 65 -2.71 -25.74 4.40
C ASN A 65 -1.88 -26.21 3.19
N VAL A 66 -0.71 -25.60 3.02
CA VAL A 66 0.19 -25.84 1.89
C VAL A 66 0.67 -27.29 1.76
N ASP A 67 0.89 -27.99 2.87
CA ASP A 67 1.33 -29.39 2.85
C ASP A 67 0.23 -30.32 2.34
N LYS A 68 -1.02 -30.07 2.75
CA LYS A 68 -2.19 -30.83 2.28
C LYS A 68 -2.41 -30.63 0.79
N ILE A 69 -2.32 -29.37 0.32
CA ILE A 69 -2.44 -29.03 -1.10
C ILE A 69 -1.32 -29.70 -1.92
N GLY A 70 -0.08 -29.65 -1.43
CA GLY A 70 1.07 -30.27 -2.09
C GLY A 70 0.93 -31.79 -2.21
N ARG A 71 0.39 -32.48 -1.18
CA ARG A 71 0.09 -33.91 -1.26
C ARG A 71 -1.02 -34.20 -2.28
N ALA A 72 -2.13 -33.46 -2.24
CA ALA A 72 -3.23 -33.64 -3.19
C ALA A 72 -2.72 -33.51 -4.63
N LYS A 73 -1.98 -32.44 -4.94
CA LYS A 73 -1.39 -32.23 -6.27
C LYS A 73 -0.48 -33.38 -6.73
N ARG A 74 0.34 -33.94 -5.84
CA ARG A 74 1.22 -35.08 -6.18
C ARG A 74 0.44 -36.35 -6.52
N VAL A 75 -0.68 -36.61 -5.84
CA VAL A 75 -1.55 -37.76 -6.14
C VAL A 75 -2.16 -37.61 -7.53
N TYR A 76 -2.73 -36.44 -7.85
CA TYR A 76 -3.28 -36.17 -9.19
C TYR A 76 -2.26 -36.39 -10.31
N ILE A 77 -1.02 -35.91 -10.15
CA ILE A 77 0.04 -36.08 -11.16
C ILE A 77 0.42 -37.56 -11.34
N HIS A 78 0.40 -38.35 -10.27
CA HIS A 78 0.72 -39.77 -10.36
C HIS A 78 -0.40 -40.59 -11.00
N GLU A 79 -1.66 -40.20 -10.82
CA GLU A 79 -2.81 -40.84 -11.51
C GLU A 79 -2.82 -40.54 -13.02
N GLU A 80 -2.38 -39.35 -13.45
CA GLU A 80 -2.25 -39.03 -14.89
C GLU A 80 -1.06 -39.72 -15.58
N ALA A 81 -0.06 -40.14 -14.81
CA ALA A 81 1.17 -40.75 -15.33
C ALA A 81 1.12 -42.29 -15.44
N VAL A 82 0.03 -42.91 -14.99
CA VAL A 82 -0.23 -44.37 -15.02
C VAL A 82 -1.34 -44.67 -16.01
#